data_AF-A0A6G8PVD5-F1
#
_entry.id   AF-A0A6G8PVD5-F1
#
_cell.length_a   1.000
_cell.length_b   1.000
_cell.length_c   1.000
_cell.angle_alpha   90.00
_cell.angle_beta   90.00
_cell.angle_gamma   90.00
#
_symmetry.space_group_name_H-M   'P 1'
#
loop_
_entity.id
_entity.type
_entity.pdbx_description
1 polymer ?
#
loop_
_entity_poly.entity_id
_entity_poly.type
_entity_poly.pdbx_seq_one_letter_code
_entity_poly.pdbx_strand_id
1 'polypeptide(L)' 'MIPVQYRDSETEEILEQRHEDEAPTMGTEVWLGVRRYEVLYRWQCVPTCCIVYVRPVRVEQRVAVAV' A
#
# COMPACT_ATOMS: atom_id res chain seq x y z
N MET A 1 10.54 -10.55 5.49
CA MET A 1 10.12 -11.41 4.36
C MET A 1 8.69 -11.93 4.57
N ILE A 2 7.71 -11.03 4.44
CA ILE A 2 6.29 -11.26 4.54
C ILE A 2 5.74 -11.12 3.12
N PRO A 3 5.00 -12.11 2.58
CA PRO A 3 4.29 -11.92 1.32
C PRO A 3 3.21 -10.87 1.51
N VAL A 4 3.31 -9.76 0.78
CA VAL A 4 2.36 -8.64 0.79
C VAL A 4 1.65 -8.57 -0.56
N GLN A 5 0.33 -8.46 -0.51
CA GLN A 5 -0.51 -8.26 -1.67
C GLN A 5 -1.14 -6.87 -1.61
N TYR A 6 -0.76 -6.02 -2.56
CA TYR A 6 -1.31 -4.68 -2.70
C TYR A 6 -2.57 -4.72 -3.55
N ARG A 7 -3.66 -4.15 -3.03
CA ARG A 7 -4.93 -4.05 -3.73
C ARG A 7 -5.40 -2.62 -3.82
N ASP A 8 -6.05 -2.30 -4.93
CA ASP A 8 -6.79 -1.05 -5.04
C ASP A 8 -7.95 -1.03 -4.04
N SER A 9 -8.09 0.06 -3.28
CA SER A 9 -9.16 0.19 -2.28
C SER A 9 -10.55 0.34 -2.85
N GLU A 10 -10.68 0.79 -4.10
CA GLU A 10 -11.97 1.04 -4.75
C GLU A 10 -12.41 -0.15 -5.59
N THR A 11 -11.49 -0.80 -6.31
CA THR A 11 -11.82 -1.91 -7.23
C THR A 11 -11.50 -3.29 -6.69
N GLU A 12 -10.78 -3.38 -5.56
CA GLU A 12 -10.22 -4.62 -4.99
C GLU A 12 -9.29 -5.41 -5.93
N GLU A 13 -8.89 -4.80 -7.06
CA GLU A 13 -7.96 -5.42 -7.99
C GLU A 13 -6.57 -5.56 -7.36
N ILE A 14 -5.92 -6.69 -7.65
CA ILE A 14 -4.56 -6.95 -7.21
C ILE A 14 -3.61 -6.15 -8.11
N LEU A 15 -2.95 -5.16 -7.53
CA LEU A 15 -2.00 -4.30 -8.24
C LEU A 15 -0.61 -4.95 -8.31
N GLU A 16 -0.15 -5.50 -7.19
CA GLU A 16 1.18 -6.10 -7.08
C GLU A 16 1.21 -7.10 -5.91
N GLN A 17 2.08 -8.11 -6.01
CA GLN A 17 2.41 -8.99 -4.91
C GLN A 17 3.92 -9.11 -4.80
N ARG A 18 4.48 -8.83 -3.62
CA ARG A 18 5.92 -8.91 -3.36
C ARG A 18 6.22 -9.30 -1.92
N HIS A 19 7.47 -9.64 -1.64
CA HIS A 19 7.93 -9.91 -0.29
C HIS A 19 8.49 -8.64 0.33
N GLU A 20 7.98 -8.25 1.50
CA GLU A 20 8.48 -7.11 2.25
C GLU A 20 9.15 -7.56 3.55
N ASP A 21 10.06 -6.77 4.09
CA ASP A 21 10.63 -7.07 5.41
C ASP A 21 9.61 -6.90 6.53
N GLU A 22 8.75 -5.90 6.40
CA GLU A 22 7.65 -5.60 7.30
C GLU A 22 6.37 -5.26 6.51
N ALA A 23 5.20 -5.50 7.11
CA ALA A 23 3.94 -5.08 6.53
C ALA A 23 3.84 -3.54 6.54
N PRO A 24 3.55 -2.89 5.38
CA PRO A 24 3.43 -1.44 5.29
C PRO A 24 2.44 -0.85 6.29
N THR A 25 2.79 0.29 6.87
CA THR A 25 1.92 1.04 7.78
C THR A 25 1.01 2.00 7.02
N MET A 26 -0.12 2.36 7.62
CA MET A 26 -1.05 3.35 7.07
C MET A 26 -0.35 4.70 6.85
N GLY A 27 -0.64 5.35 5.72
CA GLY A 27 -0.02 6.60 5.29
C GLY A 27 1.35 6.42 4.61
N THR A 28 1.90 5.21 4.59
CA THR A 28 3.14 4.95 3.85
C THR A 28 2.89 5.06 2.35
N GLU A 29 3.74 5.82 1.65
CA GLU A 29 3.78 5.82 0.20
C GLU A 29 4.58 4.62 -0.32
N VAL A 30 3.97 3.83 -1.19
CA VAL A 30 4.59 2.69 -1.86
C VAL A 30 4.60 2.90 -3.37
N TRP A 31 5.68 2.47 -4.00
CA TRP A 31 5.76 2.37 -5.45
C TRP A 31 5.31 0.99 -5.89
N LEU A 32 4.29 0.93 -6.75
CA LEU A 32 3.80 -0.28 -7.39
C LEU A 32 3.93 -0.09 -8.91
N GLY A 33 4.77 -0.91 -9.55
CA GLY A 33 5.23 -0.64 -10.91
C GLY A 33 5.81 0.78 -11.08
N VAL A 34 5.14 1.62 -11.87
CA VAL A 34 5.56 3.01 -12.17
C VAL A 34 4.69 4.08 -11.49
N ARG A 35 3.77 3.69 -10.61
CA ARG A 35 2.82 4.60 -9.95
C ARG A 35 3.03 4.60 -8.43
N ARG A 36 2.75 5.74 -7.80
CA ARG A 36 2.76 5.89 -6.34
C ARG A 36 1.38 5.68 -5.77
N TYR A 37 1.33 4.96 -4.68
CA TYR A 37 0.12 4.71 -3.93
C TYR A 37 0.36 4.97 -2.43
N GLU A 38 -0.67 5.43 -1.74
CA GLU A 38 -0.68 5.57 -0.28
C GLU A 38 -1.41 4.38 0.33
N VAL A 39 -0.81 3.78 1.36
CA VAL A 39 -1.44 2.71 2.14
C VAL A 39 -2.57 3.29 2.99
N LEU A 40 -3.79 2.84 2.75
CA LEU A 40 -4.96 3.29 3.50
C LEU A 40 -5.13 2.52 4.79
N TYR A 41 -5.05 1.20 4.72
CA TYR A 41 -5.15 0.35 5.91
C TYR A 41 -4.65 -1.07 5.58
N ARG A 42 -4.22 -1.75 6.64
CA ARG A 42 -3.89 -3.18 6.60
C ARG A 42 -5.11 -3.96 7.06
N TRP A 43 -5.83 -4.62 6.14
CA TRP A 43 -7.07 -5.29 6.50
C TRP A 43 -6.82 -6.69 7.06
N GLN A 44 -5.93 -7.49 6.44
CA GLN A 44 -5.91 -8.92 6.74
C GLN A 44 -4.57 -9.60 6.44
N CYS A 45 -3.92 -10.18 7.45
CA CYS A 45 -2.90 -11.21 7.22
C CYS A 45 -3.61 -12.56 7.16
N VAL A 46 -3.86 -13.02 5.94
CA VAL A 46 -4.32 -14.39 5.68
C VAL A 46 -3.12 -15.34 5.77
N PRO A 47 -3.32 -16.67 5.91
CA PRO A 47 -2.21 -17.61 6.09
C PRO A 47 -1.14 -17.57 5.00
N THR A 48 -1.46 -17.03 3.82
CA THR A 48 -0.58 -16.97 2.65
C THR A 48 0.02 -15.59 2.38
N CYS A 49 -0.56 -14.49 2.88
CA CYS A 49 -0.07 -13.13 2.66
C CYS A 49 -0.76 -12.09 3.55
N CYS A 50 -0.17 -10.90 3.66
CA CYS A 50 -0.82 -9.72 4.20
C CYS A 50 -1.39 -8.86 3.07
N ILE A 51 -2.70 -8.59 3.13
CA ILE A 51 -3.41 -7.76 2.17
C ILE A 51 -3.36 -6.31 2.64
N VAL A 52 -2.84 -5.45 1.76
CA VAL A 52 -2.67 -4.02 1.99
C VAL A 52 -3.47 -3.27 0.94
N TYR A 53 -4.42 -2.47 1.38
CA TYR A 53 -5.22 -1.66 0.48
C TYR A 53 -4.58 -0.29 0.32
N VAL A 54 -4.48 0.13 -0.93
CA VAL A 54 -3.82 1.35 -1.32
C VAL A 54 -4.71 2.18 -2.23
N ARG A 55 -4.45 3.48 -2.27
CA ARG A 55 -5.05 4.40 -3.24
C ARG A 55 -3.97 5.13 -4.02
N PRO A 56 -4.21 5.52 -5.28
CA PRO A 56 -3.25 6.36 -6.01
C PRO A 56 -3.01 7.67 -5.27
N VAL A 57 -1.74 8.05 -5.10
CA VAL A 57 -1.41 9.38 -4.56
C VAL A 57 -1.82 10.41 -5.61
N ARG A 58 -2.86 11.19 -5.32
CA ARG A 58 -3.15 12.40 -6.11
C ARG A 58 -1.99 13.34 -5.88
N VAL A 59 -1.22 13.64 -6.93
CA VAL A 59 -0.12 14.62 -6.86
C VAL A 59 -0.72 16.01 -6.74
N GLU A 60 -1.27 16.33 -5.57
CA GLU A 60 -1.42 17.71 -5.13
C GLU A 60 -0.27 18.01 -4.16
N GLN A 61 0.32 19.18 -4.34
CA GLN A 61 1.61 19.55 -3.78
C GLN A 61 1.67 19.29 -2.27
N ARG A 62 2.77 18.65 -1.85
CA ARG A 62 3.32 18.60 -0.49
C ARG A 62 2.83 19.75 0.39
N VAL A 63 2.20 19.41 1.50
CA VAL A 63 2.46 20.11 2.76
C VAL A 63 2.59 19.07 3.87
N ALA A 64 3.77 18.44 3.96
CA ALA A 64 4.19 17.85 5.21
C ALA A 64 4.57 19.01 6.14
N VAL A 65 3.65 19.46 7.00
CA VAL A 65 4.02 20.24 8.19
C VAL A 65 4.50 19.24 9.22
N ALA A 66 5.82 19.09 9.35
CA ALA A 66 6.41 18.55 10.56
C ALA A 66 6.33 19.65 11.63
N VAL A 67 5.71 19.33 12.77
CA VAL A 67 5.67 20.15 14.00
C VAL A 67 6.81 19.72 14.92
#